data_AF-A0A225UI20-F1
#
_entry.id   AF-A0A225UI20-F1
#
_cell.length_a   1.000
_cell.length_b   1.000
_cell.length_c   1.000
_cell.angle_alpha   90.00
_cell.angle_beta   90.00
_cell.angle_gamma   90.00
#
_symmetry.space_group_name_H-M   'P 1'
#
loop_
_entity.id
_entity.type
_entity.pdbx_description
1 polymer ?
#
loop_
_entity_poly.entity_id
_entity_poly.type
_entity_poly.pdbx_seq_one_letter_code
_entity_poly.pdbx_strand_id
1 'polypeptide(L)'
;MAEGLINTDTSSPYTVPTECDGKVVPYKIGIAPDNAFTRNYFAETMDMWYPRVDLLNSTTATVTIPSFKDSIQFFDTNDALTEYVKSDTYGDNFANPKIYAAIVFDSAPSGDDIGTFASIEYSLRLNSTQGDDIDSVGRVPTTDGSLSDVDLFQKDIVTDYYSVYTVTGFMTLQTLVTRFVTCMPEGNLANQSTTGVCQRPQTTALASSERDNTLLNVLAEDSLIQEALGALGLSNTLNFSSALNSLPNSTRETLLTPLRQAPQSMLGSTVAPFPVDDYTSSPFYDNVSTVFAIVFIMAYLFTISRILVVLIQEKELRQREFMKILGVTEKTIFLTWYMTYAAILFVGVIQALAGLAGLFPNSSLIVTFLFFFLFGMSVLALAFLISTLFSKARVGAFVGMVAFFAIGLVRFFLLWHFH
;
A
#
# COMPACT_ATOMS: atom_id res chain seq x y z
N MET A 1 -5.83 3.25 30.56
CA MET A 1 -4.74 2.53 31.25
C MET A 1 -4.32 1.41 30.33
N ALA A 2 -3.05 1.34 29.95
CA ALA A 2 -2.49 0.35 29.02
C ALA A 2 -1.50 -0.53 29.78
N GLU A 3 -2.03 -1.43 30.61
CA GLU A 3 -1.27 -2.21 31.58
C GLU A 3 -0.50 -3.40 30.97
N GLY A 4 -0.63 -3.63 29.65
CA GLY A 4 0.08 -4.71 28.96
C GLY A 4 -0.30 -6.11 29.47
N LEU A 5 -1.56 -6.31 29.88
CA LEU A 5 -2.08 -7.59 30.34
C LEU A 5 -2.47 -8.44 29.14
N ILE A 6 -1.53 -9.23 28.63
CA ILE A 6 -1.70 -10.04 27.41
C ILE A 6 -1.45 -11.54 27.65
N ASN A 7 -1.08 -11.94 28.87
CA ASN A 7 -0.76 -13.34 29.15
C ASN A 7 -2.06 -14.17 29.14
N THR A 8 -2.01 -15.34 28.51
CA THR A 8 -3.15 -16.24 28.36
C THR A 8 -3.20 -17.32 29.46
N ASP A 9 -2.12 -17.49 30.22
CA ASP A 9 -2.08 -18.37 31.39
C ASP A 9 -2.75 -17.70 32.59
N THR A 10 -3.87 -18.26 33.05
CA THR A 10 -4.70 -17.74 34.15
C THR A 10 -3.99 -17.68 35.50
N SER A 11 -2.84 -18.34 35.65
CA SER A 11 -2.01 -18.29 36.85
C SER A 11 -1.06 -17.09 36.88
N SER A 12 -0.86 -16.41 35.74
CA SER A 12 0.05 -15.28 35.62
C SER A 12 -0.57 -14.01 36.23
N PRO A 13 0.21 -13.19 36.97
CA PRO A 13 -0.25 -11.88 37.44
C PRO A 13 -0.54 -10.90 36.28
N TYR A 14 -0.12 -11.25 35.06
CA TYR A 14 -0.27 -10.42 33.84
C TYR A 14 -1.32 -10.97 32.87
N THR A 15 -2.22 -11.81 33.39
CA THR A 15 -3.33 -12.42 32.67
C THR A 15 -4.26 -11.38 32.09
N VAL A 16 -4.77 -11.62 30.88
CA VAL A 16 -5.85 -10.81 30.30
C VAL A 16 -7.06 -10.83 31.26
N PRO A 17 -7.59 -9.66 31.67
CA PRO A 17 -8.72 -9.61 32.60
C PRO A 17 -9.92 -10.44 32.12
N THR A 18 -10.56 -11.15 33.04
CA THR A 18 -11.71 -12.03 32.73
C THR A 18 -12.89 -11.28 32.11
N GLU A 19 -12.99 -9.97 32.33
CA GLU A 19 -14.00 -9.07 31.77
C GLU A 19 -13.86 -8.87 30.25
N CYS A 20 -12.66 -9.14 29.73
CA CYS A 20 -12.30 -9.08 28.31
C CYS A 20 -12.52 -10.42 27.59
N ASP A 21 -12.85 -11.50 28.32
CA ASP A 21 -13.09 -12.82 27.74
C ASP A 21 -14.26 -12.79 26.75
N GLY A 22 -14.06 -13.38 25.57
CA GLY A 22 -14.99 -13.35 24.44
C GLY A 22 -15.21 -11.99 23.76
N LYS A 23 -14.55 -10.91 24.21
CA LYS A 23 -14.64 -9.56 23.59
C LYS A 23 -13.38 -9.15 22.87
N VAL A 24 -12.23 -9.56 23.40
CA VAL A 24 -10.90 -9.25 22.85
C VAL A 24 -10.13 -10.55 22.78
N VAL A 25 -9.42 -10.77 21.68
CA VAL A 25 -8.51 -11.91 21.55
C VAL A 25 -7.11 -11.36 21.32
N PRO A 26 -6.13 -11.70 22.18
CA PRO A 26 -4.79 -11.15 22.06
C PRO A 26 -4.11 -11.68 20.81
N TYR A 27 -3.26 -10.85 20.21
CA TYR A 27 -2.34 -11.28 19.18
C TYR A 27 -1.09 -11.87 19.81
N LYS A 28 -0.62 -12.99 19.28
CA LYS A 28 0.59 -13.69 19.70
C LYS A 28 1.53 -13.92 18.53
N ILE A 29 2.81 -14.09 18.83
CA ILE A 29 3.81 -14.56 17.88
C ILE A 29 3.93 -16.08 18.01
N GLY A 30 3.68 -16.81 16.94
CA GLY A 30 3.84 -18.26 16.90
C GLY A 30 5.31 -18.66 16.85
N ILE A 31 5.73 -19.67 17.62
CA ILE A 31 7.07 -20.26 17.52
C ILE A 31 6.93 -21.76 17.32
N ALA A 32 7.59 -22.29 16.30
CA ALA A 32 7.62 -23.74 16.02
C ALA A 32 9.03 -24.19 15.61
N PRO A 33 9.47 -25.41 15.96
CA PRO A 33 8.82 -26.37 16.86
C PRO A 33 9.03 -26.04 18.36
N ASP A 34 8.17 -26.50 19.26
CA ASP A 34 8.38 -26.43 20.71
C ASP A 34 9.43 -27.48 21.12
N ASN A 35 10.66 -27.04 21.35
CA ASN A 35 11.76 -27.89 21.77
C ASN A 35 12.68 -27.12 22.74
N ALA A 36 13.70 -27.80 23.26
CA ALA A 36 14.65 -27.19 24.20
C ALA A 36 15.34 -25.94 23.61
N PHE A 37 15.61 -25.93 22.31
CA PHE A 37 16.21 -24.78 21.63
C PHE A 37 15.27 -23.57 21.60
N THR A 38 14.01 -23.73 21.17
CA THR A 38 13.07 -22.61 21.06
C THR A 38 12.60 -22.11 22.42
N ARG A 39 12.36 -23.02 23.37
CA ARG A 39 11.83 -22.68 24.70
C ARG A 39 12.89 -22.23 25.68
N ASN A 40 13.95 -23.01 25.90
CA ASN A 40 14.90 -22.75 26.98
C ASN A 40 16.09 -21.88 26.54
N TYR A 41 16.33 -21.76 25.23
CA TYR A 41 17.47 -21.00 24.70
C TYR A 41 17.02 -19.74 23.94
N PHE A 42 16.21 -19.84 22.89
CA PHE A 42 15.74 -18.70 22.12
C PHE A 42 14.80 -17.79 22.93
N ALA A 43 13.69 -18.33 23.44
CA ALA A 43 12.70 -17.53 24.16
C ALA A 43 13.24 -16.94 25.47
N GLU A 44 14.06 -17.67 26.22
CA GLU A 44 14.74 -17.12 27.42
C GLU A 44 15.73 -16.01 27.07
N THR A 45 16.47 -16.12 25.95
CA THR A 45 17.31 -15.01 25.47
C THR A 45 16.46 -13.79 25.14
N MET A 46 15.34 -14.00 24.44
CA MET A 46 14.44 -12.91 24.08
C MET A 46 13.78 -12.28 25.30
N ASP A 47 13.45 -13.05 26.33
CA ASP A 47 12.89 -12.52 27.58
C ASP A 47 13.90 -11.65 28.33
N MET A 48 15.19 -12.04 28.33
CA MET A 48 16.26 -11.21 28.90
C MET A 48 16.51 -9.92 28.11
N TRP A 49 16.36 -9.94 26.79
CA TRP A 49 16.55 -8.75 25.95
C TRP A 49 15.31 -7.85 25.89
N TYR A 50 14.12 -8.43 26.00
CA TYR A 50 12.84 -7.75 25.90
C TYR A 50 11.92 -8.12 27.09
N PRO A 51 12.34 -7.79 28.33
CA PRO A 51 11.51 -8.03 29.50
C PRO A 51 10.37 -7.01 29.56
N ARG A 52 9.46 -7.19 30.51
CA ARG A 52 8.39 -6.22 30.78
C ARG A 52 9.00 -4.87 31.19
N VAL A 53 8.53 -3.79 30.57
CA VAL A 53 9.01 -2.43 30.84
C VAL A 53 7.86 -1.49 31.15
N ASP A 54 7.86 -0.90 32.34
CA ASP A 54 6.93 0.16 32.72
C ASP A 54 7.43 1.51 32.19
N LEU A 55 6.73 2.07 31.21
CA LEU A 55 7.06 3.36 30.60
C LEU A 55 6.51 4.54 31.42
N LEU A 56 5.32 4.37 32.00
CA LEU A 56 4.68 5.38 32.84
C LEU A 56 3.99 4.69 34.01
N ASN A 57 4.26 5.17 35.22
CA ASN A 57 3.57 4.76 36.42
C ASN A 57 3.08 6.02 37.14
N SER A 58 1.85 6.43 36.84
CA SER A 58 1.16 7.56 37.47
C SER A 58 -0.15 7.09 38.08
N THR A 59 -0.68 7.86 39.04
CA THR A 59 -1.96 7.57 39.72
C THR A 59 -3.17 7.50 38.77
N THR A 60 -3.04 8.01 37.54
CA THR A 60 -4.14 8.10 36.55
C THR A 60 -3.89 7.29 35.27
N ALA A 61 -2.65 6.89 34.99
CA ALA A 61 -2.30 6.12 33.80
C ALA A 61 -1.03 5.30 34.01
N THR A 62 -1.14 4.00 33.76
CA THR A 62 -0.05 3.04 33.64
C THR A 62 0.11 2.68 32.15
N VAL A 63 1.34 2.72 31.65
CA VAL A 63 1.70 2.27 30.29
C VAL A 63 2.87 1.32 30.41
N THR A 64 2.65 0.07 30.04
CA THR A 64 3.62 -1.02 30.19
C THR A 64 3.78 -1.77 28.88
N ILE A 65 5.03 -1.95 28.45
CA ILE A 65 5.39 -2.85 27.36
C ILE A 65 5.42 -4.27 27.94
N PRO A 66 4.62 -5.22 27.41
CA PRO A 66 4.64 -6.60 27.87
C PRO A 66 5.97 -7.28 27.52
N SER A 67 6.31 -8.35 28.24
CA SER A 67 7.49 -9.15 27.90
C SER A 67 7.31 -9.87 26.56
N PHE A 68 8.41 -10.20 25.90
CA PHE A 68 8.35 -11.07 24.71
C PHE A 68 7.74 -12.43 25.03
N LYS A 69 8.06 -13.00 26.21
CA LYS A 69 7.55 -14.30 26.67
C LYS A 69 6.03 -14.30 26.89
N ASP A 70 5.46 -13.19 27.35
CA ASP A 70 4.01 -13.02 27.44
C ASP A 70 3.33 -12.89 26.07
N SER A 71 4.09 -12.63 25.00
CA SER A 71 3.58 -12.34 23.65
C SER A 71 3.68 -13.52 22.69
N ILE A 72 4.23 -14.66 23.11
CA ILE A 72 4.46 -15.83 22.25
C ILE A 72 3.49 -16.99 22.52
N GLN A 73 3.29 -17.82 21.51
CA GLN A 73 2.59 -19.10 21.60
C GLN A 73 3.46 -20.17 20.91
N PHE A 74 3.75 -21.26 21.61
CA PHE A 74 4.52 -22.37 21.04
C PHE A 74 3.61 -23.37 20.35
N PHE A 75 4.14 -23.99 19.30
CA PHE A 75 3.51 -25.07 18.53
C PHE A 75 4.49 -26.23 18.40
N ASP A 76 4.02 -27.46 18.58
CA ASP A 76 4.87 -28.65 18.54
C ASP A 76 5.63 -28.79 17.22
N THR A 77 4.98 -28.46 16.10
CA THR A 77 5.55 -28.55 14.75
C THR A 77 5.04 -27.44 13.85
N ASN A 78 5.71 -27.24 12.72
CA ASN A 78 5.28 -26.35 11.65
C ASN A 78 3.90 -26.75 11.07
N ASP A 79 3.62 -28.05 11.01
CA ASP A 79 2.34 -28.57 10.54
C ASP A 79 1.22 -28.29 11.55
N ALA A 80 1.48 -28.45 12.85
CA ALA A 80 0.53 -28.10 13.91
C ALA A 80 0.16 -26.61 13.89
N LEU A 81 1.14 -25.73 13.65
CA LEU A 81 0.88 -24.30 13.43
C LEU A 81 -0.04 -24.08 12.22
N THR A 82 0.21 -24.79 11.12
CA THR A 82 -0.57 -24.67 9.88
C THR A 82 -2.00 -25.18 10.07
N GLU A 83 -2.17 -26.29 10.77
CA GLU A 83 -3.47 -26.86 11.11
C GLU A 83 -4.25 -25.93 12.04
N TYR A 84 -3.58 -25.35 13.04
CA TYR A 84 -4.18 -24.38 13.95
C TYR A 84 -4.71 -23.15 13.23
N VAL A 85 -3.93 -22.54 12.34
CA VAL A 85 -4.36 -21.34 11.58
C VAL A 85 -5.52 -21.65 10.63
N LYS A 86 -5.65 -22.90 10.17
CA LYS A 86 -6.77 -23.35 9.33
C LYS A 86 -7.99 -23.83 10.11
N SER A 87 -7.87 -23.99 11.43
CA SER A 87 -8.94 -24.51 12.27
C SER A 87 -10.07 -23.49 12.44
N ASP A 88 -11.28 -23.99 12.64
CA ASP A 88 -12.45 -23.14 12.95
C ASP A 88 -12.31 -22.43 14.30
N THR A 89 -11.40 -22.90 15.17
CA THR A 89 -11.15 -22.35 16.50
C THR A 89 -10.12 -21.21 16.52
N TYR A 90 -9.57 -20.84 15.37
CA TYR A 90 -8.50 -19.85 15.26
C TYR A 90 -8.94 -18.44 15.70
N GLY A 91 -8.33 -17.93 16.76
CA GLY A 91 -8.57 -16.56 17.19
C GLY A 91 -9.92 -16.33 17.87
N ASP A 92 -10.53 -17.40 18.40
CA ASP A 92 -11.86 -17.37 19.02
C ASP A 92 -11.85 -16.99 20.50
N ASN A 93 -10.81 -17.37 21.24
CA ASN A 93 -10.74 -17.22 22.70
C ASN A 93 -9.29 -17.09 23.19
N PHE A 94 -9.09 -16.91 24.50
CA PHE A 94 -7.75 -16.78 25.07
C PHE A 94 -6.87 -18.03 24.94
N ALA A 95 -7.47 -19.22 24.93
CA ALA A 95 -6.74 -20.47 24.71
C ALA A 95 -6.33 -20.65 23.24
N ASN A 96 -7.04 -20.00 22.32
CA ASN A 96 -6.80 -20.00 20.87
C ASN A 96 -6.60 -18.55 20.39
N PRO A 97 -5.45 -17.93 20.70
CA PRO A 97 -5.17 -16.54 20.35
C PRO A 97 -4.94 -16.36 18.84
N LYS A 98 -5.08 -15.12 18.36
CA LYS A 98 -4.75 -14.77 16.98
C LYS A 98 -3.23 -14.77 16.80
N ILE A 99 -2.72 -15.34 15.72
CA ILE A 99 -1.29 -15.32 15.40
C ILE A 99 -1.03 -14.15 14.46
N TYR A 100 -0.28 -13.17 14.95
CA TYR A 100 0.12 -12.01 14.13
C TYR A 100 1.18 -12.42 13.09
N ALA A 101 2.18 -13.15 13.56
CA ALA A 101 3.28 -13.68 12.76
C ALA A 101 3.82 -14.94 13.45
N ALA A 102 4.55 -15.77 12.72
CA ALA A 102 5.22 -16.93 13.29
C ALA A 102 6.68 -17.05 12.84
N ILE A 103 7.53 -17.49 13.76
CA ILE A 103 8.93 -17.85 13.54
C ILE A 103 9.00 -19.38 13.55
N VAL A 104 9.35 -19.96 12.41
CA VAL A 104 9.50 -21.41 12.24
C VAL A 104 10.98 -21.71 12.09
N PHE A 105 11.56 -22.52 12.98
CA PHE A 105 12.92 -23.01 12.84
C PHE A 105 12.88 -24.36 12.14
N ASP A 106 13.28 -24.38 10.87
CA ASP A 106 13.29 -25.58 10.02
C ASP A 106 14.46 -26.51 10.40
N SER A 107 15.61 -25.93 10.78
CA SER A 107 16.77 -26.63 11.30
C SER A 107 17.44 -25.81 12.41
N ALA A 108 17.63 -26.43 13.58
CA ALA A 108 18.29 -25.79 14.71
C ALA A 108 19.13 -26.82 15.52
N PRO A 109 20.17 -26.36 16.25
CA PRO A 109 20.98 -27.22 17.11
C PRO A 109 20.15 -27.88 18.21
N SER A 110 20.53 -29.09 18.61
CA SER A 110 19.83 -29.87 19.63
C SER A 110 20.80 -30.46 20.65
N GLY A 111 20.33 -30.67 21.88
CA GLY A 111 21.16 -31.26 22.93
C GLY A 111 22.38 -30.39 23.28
N ASP A 112 23.55 -31.00 23.31
CA ASP A 112 24.80 -30.35 23.70
C ASP A 112 25.33 -29.33 22.65
N ASP A 113 24.76 -29.34 21.45
CA ASP A 113 25.12 -28.37 20.40
C ASP A 113 24.44 -27.00 20.60
N ILE A 114 23.47 -26.90 21.52
CA ILE A 114 22.78 -25.64 21.82
C ILE A 114 23.77 -24.65 22.44
N GLY A 115 23.92 -23.49 21.81
CA GLY A 115 24.92 -22.49 22.19
C GLY A 115 26.27 -22.64 21.47
N THR A 116 26.42 -23.60 20.56
CA THR A 116 27.62 -23.75 19.71
C THR A 116 27.39 -23.27 18.29
N PHE A 117 28.43 -22.79 17.61
CA PHE A 117 28.34 -22.29 16.23
C PHE A 117 27.87 -23.37 15.26
N ALA A 118 26.61 -23.30 14.87
CA ALA A 118 25.95 -24.22 13.98
C ALA A 118 25.01 -23.48 13.02
N SER A 119 24.64 -24.15 11.93
CA SER A 119 23.71 -23.59 10.94
C SER A 119 22.28 -23.61 11.49
N ILE A 120 21.57 -22.49 11.36
CA ILE A 120 20.18 -22.34 11.73
C ILE A 120 19.41 -21.95 10.47
N GLU A 121 18.38 -22.72 10.15
CA GLU A 121 17.44 -22.44 9.07
C GLU A 121 16.10 -22.03 9.70
N TYR A 122 15.54 -20.91 9.24
CA TYR A 122 14.29 -20.40 9.75
C TYR A 122 13.45 -19.76 8.65
N SER A 123 12.14 -19.81 8.85
CA SER A 123 11.12 -19.22 8.00
C SER A 123 10.24 -18.28 8.83
N LEU A 124 9.99 -17.07 8.31
CA LEU A 124 9.01 -16.14 8.90
C LEU A 124 7.69 -16.27 8.15
N ARG A 125 6.60 -16.44 8.88
CA ARG A 125 5.24 -16.54 8.33
C ARG A 125 4.41 -15.37 8.83
N LEU A 126 3.84 -14.61 7.91
CA LEU A 126 2.94 -13.50 8.24
C LEU A 126 1.65 -13.63 7.44
N ASN A 127 0.60 -12.98 7.91
CA ASN A 127 -0.65 -12.88 7.17
C ASN A 127 -0.42 -12.07 5.89
N SER A 128 -0.72 -12.69 4.75
CA SER A 128 -0.62 -12.09 3.40
C SER A 128 -1.99 -11.90 2.76
N THR A 129 -3.07 -11.97 3.54
CA THR A 129 -4.42 -11.78 3.01
C THR A 129 -4.56 -10.34 2.51
N GLN A 130 -4.66 -10.19 1.20
CA GLN A 130 -4.89 -8.92 0.53
C GLN A 130 -6.27 -8.39 0.94
N GLY A 131 -6.31 -7.35 1.78
CA GLY A 131 -7.55 -6.60 1.98
C GLY A 131 -7.73 -5.56 0.89
N ASP A 132 -8.98 -5.24 0.59
CA ASP A 132 -9.38 -4.28 -0.45
C ASP A 132 -9.19 -2.81 -0.05
N ASP A 133 -8.69 -2.53 1.16
CA ASP A 133 -8.65 -1.20 1.76
C ASP A 133 -7.22 -0.67 1.93
N ILE A 134 -7.03 0.65 1.81
CA ILE A 134 -5.72 1.32 1.91
C ILE A 134 -5.10 1.17 3.32
N ASP A 135 -5.96 0.90 4.31
CA ASP A 135 -5.63 0.65 5.72
C ASP A 135 -5.47 -0.86 6.02
N SER A 136 -5.51 -1.73 5.00
CA SER A 136 -5.33 -3.18 5.19
C SER A 136 -3.88 -3.51 5.55
N VAL A 137 -3.64 -3.68 6.85
CA VAL A 137 -2.46 -4.36 7.40
C VAL A 137 -2.46 -5.82 6.93
N GLY A 138 -1.86 -6.08 5.77
CA GLY A 138 -1.80 -7.43 5.18
C GLY A 138 -1.02 -7.59 3.89
N ARG A 139 -0.42 -6.52 3.33
CA ARG A 139 0.42 -6.64 2.11
C ARG A 139 1.87 -6.95 2.46
N VAL A 140 2.10 -8.14 3.01
CA VAL A 140 3.45 -8.69 3.09
C VAL A 140 3.86 -9.10 1.68
N PRO A 141 5.06 -8.73 1.19
CA PRO A 141 5.56 -9.16 -0.10
C PRO A 141 5.41 -10.66 -0.30
N THR A 142 4.62 -11.05 -1.30
CA THR A 142 4.51 -12.45 -1.65
C THR A 142 5.75 -12.86 -2.46
N THR A 143 6.22 -14.07 -2.19
CA THR A 143 7.31 -14.70 -2.97
C THR A 143 6.76 -15.56 -4.11
N ASP A 144 5.43 -15.62 -4.27
CA ASP A 144 4.86 -16.17 -5.48
C ASP A 144 5.32 -15.25 -6.62
N GLY A 145 5.94 -15.82 -7.65
CA GLY A 145 6.42 -15.05 -8.81
C GLY A 145 5.30 -14.44 -9.65
N SER A 146 4.16 -14.13 -9.03
CA SER A 146 3.04 -13.39 -9.60
C SER A 146 3.52 -11.98 -9.91
N LEU A 147 4.02 -11.81 -11.13
CA LEU A 147 4.33 -10.53 -11.78
C LEU A 147 3.11 -9.58 -11.89
N SER A 148 1.98 -9.90 -11.26
CA SER A 148 0.77 -9.06 -11.26
C SER A 148 0.99 -7.71 -10.56
N ASP A 149 1.91 -7.65 -9.60
CA ASP A 149 2.20 -6.44 -8.82
C ASP A 149 3.31 -5.57 -9.43
N VAL A 150 3.96 -6.03 -10.52
CA VAL A 150 4.97 -5.25 -11.24
C VAL A 150 4.41 -4.97 -12.63
N ASP A 151 3.73 -3.84 -12.76
CA ASP A 151 3.32 -3.36 -14.09
C ASP A 151 4.58 -3.05 -14.89
N LEU A 152 4.74 -3.72 -16.05
CA LEU A 152 5.88 -3.55 -16.96
C LEU A 152 6.05 -2.09 -17.41
N PHE A 153 5.00 -1.28 -17.30
CA PHE A 153 5.01 0.16 -17.60
C PHE A 153 5.02 1.04 -16.35
N GLN A 154 5.10 0.47 -15.15
CA GLN A 154 5.27 1.21 -13.92
C GLN A 154 6.64 1.87 -13.94
N LYS A 155 6.62 3.20 -14.04
CA LYS A 155 7.82 4.04 -14.05
C LYS A 155 8.05 4.70 -12.70
N ASP A 156 6.98 4.86 -11.91
CA ASP A 156 7.08 5.47 -10.60
C ASP A 156 7.32 4.44 -9.50
N ILE A 157 8.11 4.84 -8.51
CA ILE A 157 8.36 4.02 -7.34
C ILE A 157 7.12 4.11 -6.45
N VAL A 158 6.40 3.00 -6.29
CA VAL A 158 5.34 2.90 -5.29
C VAL A 158 5.99 2.83 -3.91
N THR A 159 6.03 3.96 -3.21
CA THR A 159 6.68 4.09 -1.89
C THR A 159 5.91 3.37 -0.78
N ASP A 160 4.60 3.24 -0.95
CA ASP A 160 3.68 2.71 0.08
C ASP A 160 3.99 1.24 0.40
N TYR A 161 4.42 0.47 -0.60
CA TYR A 161 4.77 -0.93 -0.41
C TYR A 161 6.02 -1.12 0.46
N TYR A 162 7.04 -0.28 0.25
CA TYR A 162 8.29 -0.38 0.99
C TYR A 162 8.14 0.06 2.44
N SER A 163 7.36 1.11 2.69
CA SER A 163 7.06 1.55 4.06
C SER A 163 6.26 0.47 4.79
N VAL A 164 5.20 -0.09 4.18
CA VAL A 164 4.39 -1.17 4.75
C VAL A 164 5.23 -2.40 5.08
N TYR A 165 6.16 -2.83 4.22
CA TYR A 165 7.04 -3.97 4.51
C TYR A 165 7.87 -3.79 5.79
N THR A 166 8.35 -2.57 6.02
CA THR A 166 9.16 -2.26 7.21
C THR A 166 8.33 -2.05 8.48
N VAL A 167 7.06 -1.64 8.32
CA VAL A 167 6.14 -1.29 9.40
C VAL A 167 5.28 -2.48 9.84
N THR A 168 4.99 -3.44 8.95
CA THR A 168 4.17 -4.66 9.23
C THR A 168 4.90 -5.76 10.00
N GLY A 169 6.10 -5.48 10.51
CA GLY A 169 6.80 -6.36 11.45
C GLY A 169 7.62 -7.50 10.84
N PHE A 170 7.57 -7.75 9.51
CA PHE A 170 8.45 -8.74 8.87
C PHE A 170 9.92 -8.42 9.12
N MET A 171 10.33 -7.19 8.77
CA MET A 171 11.71 -6.73 8.97
C MET A 171 12.08 -6.70 10.46
N THR A 172 11.13 -6.39 11.34
CA THR A 172 11.32 -6.42 12.79
C THR A 172 11.63 -7.82 13.30
N LEU A 173 10.85 -8.84 12.90
CA LEU A 173 11.08 -10.23 13.28
C LEU A 173 12.35 -10.80 12.65
N GLN A 174 12.63 -10.45 11.39
CA GLN A 174 13.87 -10.83 10.73
C GLN A 174 15.09 -10.25 11.45
N THR A 175 15.03 -8.98 11.83
CA THR A 175 16.08 -8.31 12.60
C THR A 175 16.25 -8.98 13.97
N LEU A 176 15.16 -9.34 14.65
CA LEU A 176 15.18 -10.03 15.94
C LEU A 176 15.88 -11.40 15.85
N VAL A 177 15.49 -12.24 14.90
CA VAL A 177 16.13 -13.56 14.70
C VAL A 177 17.58 -13.38 14.26
N THR A 178 17.87 -12.41 13.40
CA THR A 178 19.24 -12.12 12.96
C THR A 178 20.12 -11.70 14.13
N ARG A 179 19.64 -10.83 15.03
CA ARG A 179 20.36 -10.43 16.26
C ARG A 179 20.71 -11.64 17.13
N PHE A 180 19.76 -12.55 17.30
CA PHE A 180 19.99 -13.77 18.05
C PHE A 180 21.08 -14.63 17.43
N VAL A 181 20.99 -14.89 16.13
CA VAL A 181 21.93 -15.75 15.39
C VAL A 181 23.32 -15.11 15.31
N THR A 182 23.42 -13.79 15.12
CA THR A 182 24.71 -13.09 15.07
C THR A 182 25.38 -13.06 16.43
N CYS A 183 24.63 -12.70 17.48
CA CYS A 183 25.10 -12.63 18.86
C CYS A 183 25.58 -13.97 19.37
N MET A 184 24.81 -15.03 19.09
CA MET A 184 25.00 -16.37 19.63
C MET A 184 25.25 -16.33 21.15
N PRO A 185 24.18 -16.21 21.96
CA PRO A 185 24.30 -16.13 23.40
C PRO A 185 25.08 -17.30 24.01
N GLU A 186 25.73 -17.08 25.14
CA GLU A 186 26.35 -18.17 25.90
C GLU A 186 25.26 -19.12 26.45
N GLY A 187 25.30 -20.36 25.97
CA GLY A 187 24.47 -21.45 26.48
C GLY A 187 25.11 -22.13 27.67
N ASN A 188 24.32 -22.43 28.70
CA ASN A 188 24.69 -23.29 29.81
C ASN A 188 24.16 -24.71 29.56
N LEU A 189 25.08 -25.61 29.23
CA LEU A 189 24.81 -27.01 28.91
C LEU A 189 24.17 -27.79 30.07
N ALA A 190 24.41 -27.40 31.33
CA ALA A 190 23.93 -28.14 32.49
C ALA A 190 22.44 -27.94 32.78
N ASN A 191 21.91 -26.75 32.50
CA ASN A 191 20.52 -26.37 32.77
C ASN A 191 19.71 -26.07 31.50
N GLN A 192 20.31 -26.25 30.32
CA GLN A 192 19.75 -25.83 29.02
C GLN A 192 19.30 -24.36 29.03
N SER A 193 19.95 -23.50 29.81
CA SER A 193 19.58 -22.09 29.96
C SER A 193 20.61 -21.18 29.28
N THR A 194 20.23 -19.95 28.96
CA THR A 194 21.14 -18.94 28.40
C THR A 194 21.49 -17.88 29.44
N THR A 195 22.64 -17.23 29.32
CA THR A 195 22.99 -16.02 30.10
C THR A 195 22.58 -14.73 29.39
N GLY A 196 22.17 -14.81 28.11
CA GLY A 196 21.82 -13.66 27.28
C GLY A 196 23.03 -12.82 26.82
N VAL A 197 24.25 -13.18 27.22
CA VAL A 197 25.49 -12.50 26.84
C VAL A 197 26.01 -13.06 25.53
N CYS A 198 26.35 -12.19 24.58
CA CYS A 198 26.86 -12.59 23.28
C CYS A 198 28.28 -13.16 23.35
N GLN A 199 28.50 -14.32 22.74
CA GLN A 199 29.84 -14.91 22.59
C GLN A 199 30.74 -14.06 21.68
N ARG A 200 30.14 -13.33 20.72
CA ARG A 200 30.86 -12.44 19.81
C ARG A 200 30.79 -11.00 20.31
N PRO A 201 31.88 -10.42 20.85
CA PRO A 201 31.83 -9.04 21.37
C PRO A 201 31.56 -7.98 20.30
N GLN A 202 31.78 -8.30 19.01
CA GLN A 202 31.55 -7.39 17.88
C GLN A 202 30.05 -7.19 17.56
N THR A 203 29.16 -8.04 18.08
CA THR A 203 27.72 -7.95 17.82
C THR A 203 26.99 -7.09 18.85
N THR A 204 27.68 -6.70 19.92
CA THR A 204 27.19 -5.79 20.96
C THR A 204 27.90 -4.46 20.86
N ALA A 205 27.14 -3.37 20.70
CA ALA A 205 27.69 -2.03 20.79
C ALA A 205 28.24 -1.77 22.20
N LEU A 206 29.43 -1.14 22.28
CA LEU A 206 30.01 -0.71 23.55
C LEU A 206 29.13 0.36 24.20
N ALA A 207 28.81 0.18 25.49
CA ALA A 207 28.06 1.16 26.27
C ALA A 207 28.81 2.50 26.30
N SER A 208 28.14 3.55 25.84
CA SER A 208 28.68 4.91 25.77
C SER A 208 27.51 5.88 25.76
N SER A 209 27.59 6.94 26.57
CA SER A 209 26.52 7.93 26.71
C SER A 209 26.09 8.54 25.37
N GLU A 210 27.02 8.80 24.46
CA GLU A 210 26.71 9.35 23.14
C GLU A 210 25.91 8.37 22.28
N ARG A 211 26.38 7.11 22.18
CA ARG A 211 25.69 6.06 21.41
C ARG A 211 24.33 5.71 22.00
N ASP A 212 24.25 5.60 23.33
CA ASP A 212 23.02 5.27 24.02
C ASP A 212 21.96 6.35 23.81
N ASN A 213 22.35 7.63 23.82
CA ASN A 213 21.44 8.72 23.46
C ASN A 213 21.01 8.65 21.99
N THR A 214 21.90 8.31 21.06
CA THR A 214 21.53 8.10 19.65
C THR A 214 20.52 6.95 19.50
N LEU A 215 20.75 5.81 20.16
CA LEU A 215 19.85 4.66 20.12
C LEU A 215 18.47 4.98 20.70
N LEU A 216 18.42 5.75 21.79
CA LEU A 216 17.16 6.18 22.40
C LEU A 216 16.42 7.23 21.57
N ASN A 217 17.15 8.10 20.85
CA ASN A 217 16.54 9.07 19.94
C ASN A 217 15.81 8.38 18.78
N VAL A 218 16.35 7.27 18.25
CA VAL A 218 15.69 6.46 17.22
C VAL A 218 14.30 6.01 17.67
N LEU A 219 14.17 5.57 18.93
CA LEU A 219 12.87 5.17 19.50
C LEU A 219 11.91 6.36 19.66
N ALA A 220 12.43 7.56 19.87
CA ALA A 220 11.62 8.77 20.02
C ALA A 220 11.11 9.36 18.71
N GLU A 221 11.83 9.12 17.61
CA GLU A 221 11.46 9.55 16.27
C GLU A 221 10.58 8.52 15.53
N ASP A 222 10.32 7.37 16.16
CA ASP A 222 9.50 6.32 15.57
C ASP A 222 8.01 6.72 15.43
N SER A 223 7.52 6.69 14.18
CA SER A 223 6.16 7.10 13.84
C SER A 223 5.08 6.17 14.38
N LEU A 224 5.34 4.85 14.46
CA LEU A 224 4.39 3.87 15.01
C LEU A 224 4.21 4.07 16.51
N ILE A 225 5.30 4.33 17.23
CA ILE A 225 5.25 4.61 18.67
C ILE A 225 4.49 5.92 18.91
N GLN A 226 4.74 6.96 18.10
CA GLN A 226 4.01 8.22 18.19
C GLN A 226 2.51 8.04 17.91
N GLU A 227 2.14 7.24 16.90
CA GLU A 227 0.75 6.93 16.59
C GLU A 227 0.08 6.12 17.71
N ALA A 228 0.75 5.08 18.23
CA ALA A 228 0.24 4.28 19.33
C ALA A 228 0.01 5.13 20.60
N LEU A 229 0.92 6.06 20.91
CA LEU A 229 0.74 7.02 21.99
C LEU A 229 -0.43 7.99 21.73
N GLY A 230 -0.62 8.40 20.47
CA GLY A 230 -1.77 9.19 20.04
C GLY A 230 -3.10 8.47 20.23
N ALA A 231 -3.17 7.20 19.85
CA ALA A 231 -4.35 6.35 20.05
C ALA A 231 -4.68 6.14 21.54
N LEU A 232 -3.66 6.10 22.40
CA LEU A 232 -3.80 6.08 23.86
C LEU A 232 -4.20 7.43 24.47
N GLY A 233 -4.37 8.48 23.66
CA GLY A 233 -4.76 9.82 24.11
C GLY A 233 -3.63 10.60 24.79
N LEU A 234 -2.37 10.16 24.63
CA LEU A 234 -1.19 10.73 25.30
C LEU A 234 -0.45 11.77 24.44
N SER A 235 -0.81 11.93 23.16
CA SER A 235 -0.12 12.78 22.17
C SER A 235 -0.09 14.28 22.51
N ASN A 236 -1.14 14.80 23.16
CA ASN A 236 -1.19 16.23 23.54
C ASN A 236 -0.51 16.55 24.88
N THR A 237 -0.06 15.53 25.62
CA THR A 237 0.46 15.68 26.99
C THR A 237 1.93 15.31 27.14
N LEU A 238 2.47 14.45 26.27
CA LEU A 238 3.83 13.91 26.41
C LEU A 238 4.49 13.76 25.04
N ASN A 239 5.59 14.48 24.83
CA ASN A 239 6.54 14.12 23.77
C ASN A 239 7.27 12.85 24.25
N PHE A 240 7.28 11.75 23.49
CA PHE A 240 7.92 10.49 23.93
C PHE A 240 9.39 10.70 24.34
N SER A 241 10.09 11.63 23.68
CA SER A 241 11.44 12.05 24.07
C SER A 241 11.52 12.58 25.52
N SER A 242 10.53 13.36 25.97
CA SER A 242 10.46 13.84 27.35
C SER A 242 10.14 12.73 28.35
N ALA A 243 9.28 11.78 27.99
CA ALA A 243 8.97 10.61 28.81
C ALA A 243 10.19 9.69 28.97
N LEU A 244 10.94 9.46 27.89
CA LEU A 244 12.16 8.64 27.88
C LEU A 244 13.25 9.26 28.77
N ASN A 245 13.31 10.59 28.85
CA ASN A 245 14.23 11.30 29.72
C ASN A 245 13.82 11.27 31.20
N SER A 246 12.54 11.10 31.52
CA SER A 246 12.06 11.00 32.91
C SER A 246 12.09 9.56 33.47
N LEU A 247 12.46 8.57 32.66
CA LEU A 247 12.57 7.18 33.09
C LEU A 247 13.75 6.96 34.06
N PRO A 248 13.61 6.05 35.05
CA PRO A 248 14.71 5.59 35.88
C PRO A 248 15.86 5.01 35.04
N ASN A 249 17.08 5.13 35.55
CA ASN A 249 18.28 4.66 34.84
C ASN A 249 18.25 3.14 34.59
N SER A 250 17.63 2.37 35.48
CA SER A 250 17.42 0.92 35.30
C SER A 250 16.52 0.61 34.11
N THR A 251 15.41 1.33 33.96
CA THR A 251 14.44 1.14 32.87
C THR A 251 15.05 1.54 31.52
N ARG A 252 15.85 2.62 31.50
CA ARG A 252 16.60 3.02 30.31
C ARG A 252 17.61 1.95 29.88
N GLU A 253 18.31 1.34 30.82
CA GLU A 253 19.26 0.27 30.50
C GLU A 253 18.57 -0.97 29.94
N THR A 254 17.37 -1.31 30.46
CA THR A 254 16.54 -2.37 29.90
C THR A 254 16.14 -2.10 28.44
N LEU A 255 15.76 -0.86 28.11
CA LEU A 255 15.44 -0.47 26.73
C LEU A 255 16.69 -0.45 25.81
N LEU A 256 17.86 -0.11 26.37
CA LEU A 256 19.12 -0.06 25.63
C LEU A 256 19.70 -1.44 25.31
N THR A 257 19.47 -2.43 26.17
CA THR A 257 19.99 -3.81 26.03
C THR A 257 19.72 -4.40 24.64
N PRO A 258 18.47 -4.44 24.13
CA PRO A 258 18.19 -4.94 22.79
C PRO A 258 18.64 -3.98 21.68
N LEU A 259 18.70 -2.67 21.94
CA LEU A 259 19.14 -1.67 20.97
C LEU A 259 20.66 -1.76 20.72
N ARG A 260 21.47 -2.20 21.68
CA ARG A 260 22.91 -2.38 21.46
C ARG A 260 23.25 -3.61 20.61
N GLN A 261 22.30 -4.52 20.37
CA GLN A 261 22.52 -5.73 19.57
C GLN A 261 22.49 -5.44 18.07
N ALA A 262 23.47 -5.95 17.33
CA ALA A 262 23.54 -5.86 15.88
C ALA A 262 22.83 -7.04 15.19
N PRO A 263 22.10 -6.83 14.08
CA PRO A 263 21.87 -5.56 13.38
C PRO A 263 20.95 -4.61 14.17
N GLN A 264 21.18 -3.30 14.01
CA GLN A 264 20.37 -2.24 14.63
C GLN A 264 18.93 -2.27 14.11
N SER A 265 17.98 -1.77 14.91
CA SER A 265 16.57 -1.80 14.54
C SER A 265 16.31 -0.79 13.45
N MET A 266 15.51 -1.18 12.45
CA MET A 266 15.07 -0.27 11.40
C MET A 266 13.89 0.63 11.84
N LEU A 267 13.25 0.32 12.96
CA LEU A 267 12.20 1.13 13.60
C LEU A 267 12.75 2.53 13.92
N GLY A 268 12.02 3.57 13.52
CA GLY A 268 12.43 4.98 13.62
C GLY A 268 13.41 5.48 12.56
N SER A 269 13.86 4.63 11.63
CA SER A 269 14.72 5.04 10.52
C SER A 269 13.93 5.30 9.24
N THR A 270 14.31 6.31 8.46
CA THR A 270 13.73 6.53 7.13
C THR A 270 14.16 5.42 6.19
N VAL A 271 13.20 4.60 5.78
CA VAL A 271 13.42 3.54 4.80
C VAL A 271 13.32 4.14 3.41
N ALA A 272 14.35 3.95 2.60
CA ALA A 272 14.35 4.34 1.21
C ALA A 272 14.58 3.09 0.33
N PRO A 273 13.88 3.00 -0.81
CA PRO A 273 14.17 1.97 -1.79
C PRO A 273 15.59 2.19 -2.35
N PHE A 274 16.17 1.12 -2.91
CA PHE A 274 17.43 1.25 -3.64
C PHE A 274 17.28 2.30 -4.76
N PRO A 275 18.33 3.09 -5.04
CA PRO A 275 18.29 4.08 -6.10
C PRO A 275 18.01 3.40 -7.44
N VAL A 276 17.08 3.98 -8.20
CA VAL A 276 16.73 3.56 -9.56
C VAL A 276 17.23 4.58 -10.57
N ASP A 277 17.26 4.20 -11.83
CA ASP A 277 17.60 5.12 -12.92
C ASP A 277 16.59 6.28 -12.99
N ASP A 278 17.08 7.47 -13.32
CA ASP A 278 16.25 8.66 -13.46
C ASP A 278 15.19 8.47 -14.55
N TYR A 279 13.97 8.92 -14.28
CA TYR A 279 12.85 8.85 -15.22
C TYR A 279 12.12 10.19 -15.28
N THR A 280 11.81 10.64 -16.50
CA THR A 280 11.01 11.84 -16.69
C THR A 280 9.53 11.48 -16.62
N SER A 281 8.88 11.73 -15.47
CA SER A 281 7.42 11.73 -15.37
C SER A 281 6.86 12.96 -16.07
N SER A 282 5.84 12.78 -16.92
CA SER A 282 5.02 13.89 -17.41
C SER A 282 3.67 13.81 -16.72
N PRO A 283 3.47 14.52 -15.59
CA PRO A 283 2.22 14.45 -14.82
C PRO A 283 1.04 15.08 -15.57
N PHE A 284 1.27 15.65 -16.75
CA PHE A 284 0.24 16.23 -17.59
C PHE A 284 -0.84 15.19 -17.96
N TYR A 285 -0.46 13.98 -18.35
CA TYR A 285 -1.44 12.97 -18.75
C TYR A 285 -2.25 12.46 -17.57
N ASP A 286 -1.63 12.26 -16.41
CA ASP A 286 -2.35 11.79 -15.21
C ASP A 286 -3.37 12.83 -14.74
N ASN A 287 -2.96 14.10 -14.63
CA ASN A 287 -3.83 15.18 -14.18
C ASN A 287 -4.90 15.56 -15.20
N VAL A 288 -4.60 15.47 -16.50
CA VAL A 288 -5.53 15.91 -17.55
C VAL A 288 -6.38 14.75 -18.07
N SER A 289 -6.01 13.48 -17.90
CA SER A 289 -6.72 12.31 -18.46
C SER A 289 -8.24 12.35 -18.22
N THR A 290 -8.65 12.69 -17.00
CA THR A 290 -10.06 12.79 -16.58
C THR A 290 -10.82 13.91 -17.29
N VAL A 291 -10.15 15.04 -17.56
CA VAL A 291 -10.76 16.25 -18.14
C VAL A 291 -10.56 16.34 -19.65
N PHE A 292 -9.56 15.63 -20.18
CA PHE A 292 -9.13 15.66 -21.57
C PHE A 292 -10.31 15.39 -22.51
N ALA A 293 -11.06 14.32 -22.25
CA ALA A 293 -12.22 13.94 -23.06
C ALA A 293 -13.28 15.04 -23.12
N ILE A 294 -13.58 15.68 -21.98
CA ILE A 294 -14.60 16.74 -21.87
C ILE A 294 -14.19 17.96 -22.68
N VAL A 295 -12.90 18.35 -22.64
CA VAL A 295 -12.38 19.47 -23.42
C VAL A 295 -12.53 19.23 -24.91
N PHE A 296 -12.26 18.02 -25.40
CA PHE A 296 -12.47 17.68 -26.82
C PHE A 296 -13.93 17.71 -27.23
N ILE A 297 -14.84 17.21 -26.40
CA ILE A 297 -16.28 17.29 -26.66
C ILE A 297 -16.72 18.76 -26.75
N MET A 298 -16.26 19.61 -25.83
CA MET A 298 -16.57 21.04 -25.84
C MET A 298 -16.05 21.73 -27.11
N ALA A 299 -14.83 21.42 -27.54
CA ALA A 299 -14.22 22.02 -28.73
C ALA A 299 -15.01 21.71 -30.03
N TYR A 300 -15.54 20.50 -30.17
CA TYR A 300 -16.30 20.08 -31.37
C TYR A 300 -17.80 20.37 -31.29
N LEU A 301 -18.30 20.85 -30.15
CA LEU A 301 -19.72 21.16 -29.94
C LEU A 301 -20.20 22.27 -30.89
N PHE A 302 -19.37 23.29 -31.10
CA PHE A 302 -19.67 24.34 -32.09
C PHE A 302 -19.70 23.77 -33.52
N THR A 303 -18.75 22.92 -33.86
CA THR A 303 -18.63 22.30 -35.18
C THR A 303 -19.87 21.47 -35.52
N ILE A 304 -20.31 20.57 -34.62
CA ILE A 304 -21.50 19.76 -34.86
C ILE A 304 -22.77 20.61 -34.96
N SER A 305 -22.89 21.67 -34.14
CA SER A 305 -24.03 22.59 -34.19
C SER A 305 -24.16 23.27 -35.54
N ARG A 306 -23.06 23.81 -36.09
CA ARG A 306 -23.05 24.49 -37.39
C ARG A 306 -23.37 23.53 -38.54
N ILE A 307 -22.81 22.33 -38.53
CA ILE A 307 -23.10 21.30 -39.53
C ILE A 307 -24.59 20.95 -39.50
N LEU A 308 -25.16 20.71 -38.32
CA LEU A 308 -26.58 20.39 -38.15
C LEU A 308 -27.50 21.51 -38.63
N VAL A 309 -27.20 22.77 -38.30
CA VAL A 309 -28.01 23.90 -38.76
C VAL A 309 -28.07 23.92 -40.28
N VAL A 310 -26.92 23.79 -40.97
CA VAL A 310 -26.87 23.85 -42.44
C VAL A 310 -27.64 22.67 -43.06
N LEU A 311 -27.38 21.43 -42.61
CA LEU A 311 -28.02 20.23 -43.15
C LEU A 311 -29.55 20.23 -42.93
N ILE A 312 -30.00 20.68 -41.75
CA ILE A 312 -31.43 20.71 -41.45
C ILE A 312 -32.09 21.93 -42.11
N GLN A 313 -31.40 23.07 -42.24
CA GLN A 313 -31.94 24.24 -42.94
C GLN A 313 -32.12 23.97 -44.44
N GLU A 314 -31.21 23.23 -45.07
CA GLU A 314 -31.36 22.76 -46.44
C GLU A 314 -32.63 21.91 -46.62
N LYS A 315 -32.91 21.03 -45.64
CA LYS A 315 -34.14 20.22 -45.57
C LYS A 315 -35.38 21.08 -45.31
N GLU A 316 -35.31 22.03 -44.38
CA GLU A 316 -36.39 22.92 -43.97
C GLU A 316 -36.84 23.85 -45.12
N LEU A 317 -35.88 24.42 -45.85
CA LEU A 317 -36.12 25.28 -47.01
C LEU A 317 -36.46 24.50 -48.29
N ARG A 318 -36.50 23.16 -48.23
CA ARG A 318 -36.69 22.26 -49.38
C ARG A 318 -35.69 22.48 -50.52
N GLN A 319 -34.52 23.05 -50.22
CA GLN A 319 -33.45 23.26 -51.20
C GLN A 319 -32.98 21.93 -51.80
N ARG A 320 -32.98 20.88 -50.98
CA ARG A 320 -32.66 19.52 -51.42
C ARG A 320 -33.62 18.97 -52.48
N GLU A 321 -34.93 19.23 -52.33
CA GLU A 321 -35.93 18.80 -53.31
C GLU A 321 -35.88 19.67 -54.58
N PHE A 322 -35.59 20.96 -54.43
CA PHE A 322 -35.32 21.84 -55.58
C PHE A 322 -34.14 21.34 -56.42
N MET A 323 -33.04 20.91 -55.80
CA MET A 323 -31.89 20.33 -56.52
C MET A 323 -32.23 19.00 -57.22
N LYS A 324 -33.10 18.17 -56.63
CA LYS A 324 -33.59 16.96 -57.29
C LYS A 324 -34.42 17.27 -58.53
N ILE A 325 -35.25 18.31 -58.51
CA ILE A 325 -36.03 18.77 -59.69
C ILE A 325 -35.10 19.25 -60.82
N LEU A 326 -33.97 19.86 -60.47
CA LEU A 326 -32.93 20.27 -61.45
C LEU A 326 -32.12 19.08 -62.01
N GLY A 327 -32.44 17.83 -61.62
CA GLY A 327 -31.81 16.62 -62.13
C GLY A 327 -30.60 16.12 -61.34
N VAL A 328 -30.33 16.67 -60.15
CA VAL A 328 -29.22 16.19 -59.30
C VAL A 328 -29.64 14.94 -58.55
N THR A 329 -28.82 13.87 -58.64
CA THR A 329 -29.11 12.63 -57.92
C THR A 329 -28.84 12.77 -56.42
N GLU A 330 -29.61 12.06 -55.60
CA GLU A 330 -29.51 12.14 -54.13
C GLU A 330 -28.14 11.74 -53.58
N LYS A 331 -27.50 10.74 -54.20
CA LYS A 331 -26.15 10.28 -53.83
C LYS A 331 -25.11 11.39 -54.04
N THR A 332 -25.24 12.15 -55.12
CA THR A 332 -24.34 13.27 -55.42
C THR A 332 -24.46 14.36 -54.35
N ILE A 333 -25.67 14.69 -53.89
CA ILE A 333 -25.89 15.70 -52.85
C ILE A 333 -25.18 15.30 -51.56
N PHE A 334 -25.37 14.06 -51.10
CA PHE A 334 -24.68 13.55 -49.90
C PHE A 334 -23.17 13.56 -50.05
N LEU A 335 -22.66 13.05 -51.18
CA LEU A 335 -21.22 12.98 -51.44
C LEU A 335 -20.57 14.37 -51.47
N THR A 336 -21.23 15.35 -52.11
CA THR A 336 -20.75 16.73 -52.16
C THR A 336 -20.65 17.31 -50.75
N TRP A 337 -21.71 17.22 -49.94
CA TRP A 337 -21.67 17.71 -48.56
C TRP A 337 -20.59 17.02 -47.72
N TYR A 338 -20.46 15.70 -47.86
CA TYR A 338 -19.43 14.94 -47.15
C TYR A 338 -18.02 15.39 -47.55
N MET A 339 -17.75 15.58 -48.85
CA MET A 339 -16.46 16.09 -49.33
C MET A 339 -16.21 17.54 -48.91
N THR A 340 -17.21 18.42 -48.97
CA THR A 340 -17.07 19.82 -48.54
C THR A 340 -16.71 19.90 -47.06
N TYR A 341 -17.41 19.16 -46.20
CA TYR A 341 -17.10 19.14 -44.77
C TYR A 341 -15.80 18.42 -44.45
N ALA A 342 -15.44 17.34 -45.16
CA ALA A 342 -14.13 16.71 -45.04
C ALA A 342 -12.99 17.69 -45.37
N ALA A 343 -13.16 18.52 -46.41
CA ALA A 343 -12.19 19.57 -46.75
C ALA A 343 -12.11 20.66 -45.67
N ILE A 344 -13.24 21.07 -45.08
CA ILE A 344 -13.24 22.02 -43.95
C ILE A 344 -12.55 21.42 -42.72
N LEU A 345 -12.80 20.14 -42.43
CA LEU A 345 -12.18 19.42 -41.32
C LEU A 345 -10.69 19.17 -41.53
N PHE A 346 -10.17 19.38 -42.74
CA PHE A 346 -8.73 19.38 -43.03
C PHE A 346 -7.97 20.49 -42.27
N VAL A 347 -8.68 21.52 -41.77
CA VAL A 347 -8.14 22.49 -40.79
C VAL A 347 -7.61 21.79 -39.51
N GLY A 348 -7.96 20.52 -39.27
CA GLY A 348 -7.33 19.66 -38.26
C GLY A 348 -5.80 19.59 -38.34
N VAL A 349 -5.17 19.92 -39.49
CA VAL A 349 -3.70 20.09 -39.57
C VAL A 349 -3.21 21.19 -38.62
N ILE A 350 -3.95 22.29 -38.48
CA ILE A 350 -3.59 23.38 -37.56
C ILE A 350 -3.74 22.91 -36.11
N GLN A 351 -4.77 22.11 -35.80
CA GLN A 351 -4.93 21.51 -34.48
C GLN A 351 -3.81 20.53 -34.15
N ALA A 352 -3.33 19.75 -35.14
CA ALA A 352 -2.19 18.86 -34.96
C ALA A 352 -0.89 19.63 -34.71
N LEU A 353 -0.66 20.73 -35.44
CA LEU A 353 0.46 21.65 -35.21
C LEU A 353 0.42 22.28 -33.82
N ALA A 354 -0.76 22.76 -33.39
CA ALA A 354 -0.95 23.30 -32.04
C ALA A 354 -0.74 22.21 -30.97
N GLY A 355 -1.16 20.98 -31.24
CA GLY A 355 -0.98 19.82 -30.37
C GLY A 355 0.49 19.50 -30.12
N LEU A 356 1.35 19.57 -31.14
CA LEU A 356 2.79 19.34 -31.01
C LEU A 356 3.49 20.39 -30.15
N ALA A 357 3.02 21.65 -30.19
CA ALA A 357 3.65 22.75 -29.48
C ALA A 357 3.41 22.72 -27.96
N GLY A 358 2.37 22.02 -27.49
CA GLY A 358 1.98 22.09 -26.07
C GLY A 358 1.49 20.80 -25.41
N LEU A 359 0.91 19.84 -26.15
CA LEU A 359 0.32 18.63 -25.56
C LEU A 359 1.07 17.34 -25.91
N PHE A 360 1.55 17.24 -27.16
CA PHE A 360 2.12 16.02 -27.72
C PHE A 360 3.53 16.26 -28.28
N PRO A 361 4.49 16.72 -27.47
CA PRO A 361 5.82 17.10 -27.96
C PRO A 361 6.58 15.93 -28.61
N ASN A 362 6.32 14.71 -28.15
CA ASN A 362 7.01 13.49 -28.61
C ASN A 362 6.20 12.67 -29.65
N SER A 363 5.02 13.15 -30.07
CA SER A 363 4.19 12.42 -31.05
C SER A 363 4.50 12.86 -32.48
N SER A 364 4.27 11.97 -33.46
CA SER A 364 4.40 12.35 -34.87
C SER A 364 3.21 13.19 -35.33
N LEU A 365 3.48 14.24 -36.13
CA LEU A 365 2.45 15.13 -36.68
C LEU A 365 1.36 14.37 -37.45
N ILE A 366 1.75 13.32 -38.18
CA ILE A 366 0.83 12.52 -39.00
C ILE A 366 -0.19 11.79 -38.13
N VAL A 367 0.24 11.17 -37.03
CA VAL A 367 -0.65 10.45 -36.13
C VAL A 367 -1.62 11.40 -35.45
N THR A 368 -1.12 12.54 -34.95
CA THR A 368 -1.96 13.58 -34.33
C THR A 368 -2.97 14.17 -35.32
N PHE A 369 -2.56 14.40 -36.57
CA PHE A 369 -3.47 14.84 -37.63
C PHE A 369 -4.56 13.80 -37.93
N LEU A 370 -4.17 12.53 -38.12
CA LEU A 370 -5.12 11.46 -38.39
C LEU A 370 -6.13 11.31 -37.26
N PHE A 371 -5.69 11.46 -36.00
CA PHE A 371 -6.56 11.44 -34.85
C PHE A 371 -7.65 12.53 -34.92
N PHE A 372 -7.28 13.80 -35.11
CA PHE A 372 -8.26 14.90 -35.20
C PHE A 372 -9.15 14.82 -36.44
N PHE A 373 -8.58 14.37 -37.57
CA PHE A 373 -9.32 14.23 -38.81
C PHE A 373 -10.36 13.11 -38.72
N LEU A 374 -9.98 11.91 -38.27
CA LEU A 374 -10.89 10.77 -38.09
C LEU A 374 -11.98 11.07 -37.05
N PHE A 375 -11.63 11.78 -35.97
CA PHE A 375 -12.61 12.24 -35.00
C PHE A 375 -13.59 13.25 -35.60
N GLY A 376 -13.11 14.21 -36.41
CA GLY A 376 -14.00 15.10 -37.17
C GLY A 376 -14.94 14.36 -38.11
N MET A 377 -14.44 13.32 -38.79
CA MET A 377 -15.24 12.49 -39.71
C MET A 377 -16.31 11.68 -38.98
N SER A 378 -16.04 11.19 -37.77
CA SER A 378 -17.05 10.51 -36.95
C SER A 378 -18.13 11.47 -36.45
N VAL A 379 -17.75 12.70 -36.05
CA VAL A 379 -18.71 13.76 -35.69
C VAL A 379 -19.59 14.14 -36.88
N LEU A 380 -19.01 14.22 -38.09
CA LEU A 380 -19.77 14.47 -39.31
C LEU A 380 -20.78 13.36 -39.59
N ALA A 381 -20.40 12.09 -39.45
CA ALA A 381 -21.31 10.95 -39.60
C ALA A 381 -22.47 11.01 -38.59
N LEU A 382 -22.18 11.36 -37.34
CA LEU A 382 -23.20 11.58 -36.30
C LEU A 382 -24.14 12.74 -36.66
N ALA A 383 -23.61 13.84 -37.18
CA ALA A 383 -24.42 14.98 -37.60
C ALA A 383 -25.38 14.60 -38.75
N PHE A 384 -24.91 13.82 -39.72
CA PHE A 384 -25.77 13.28 -40.78
C PHE A 384 -26.90 12.42 -40.22
N LEU A 385 -26.59 11.50 -39.29
CA LEU A 385 -27.59 10.66 -38.63
C LEU A 385 -28.67 11.51 -37.95
N ILE A 386 -28.27 12.47 -37.12
CA ILE A 386 -29.19 13.35 -36.39
C ILE A 386 -29.99 14.24 -37.34
N SER A 387 -29.40 14.73 -38.43
CA SER A 387 -30.09 15.58 -39.41
C SER A 387 -31.30 14.89 -40.05
N THR A 388 -31.30 13.56 -40.13
CA THR A 388 -32.43 12.80 -40.68
C THR A 388 -33.67 12.85 -39.77
N LEU A 389 -33.48 12.93 -38.46
CA LEU A 389 -34.54 12.86 -37.44
C LEU A 389 -35.32 14.18 -37.28
N PHE A 390 -34.72 15.31 -37.64
CA PHE A 390 -35.30 16.64 -37.41
C PHE A 390 -35.68 17.35 -38.72
N SER A 391 -36.73 18.18 -38.65
CA SER A 391 -37.21 18.99 -39.78
C SER A 391 -37.10 20.50 -39.54
N LYS A 392 -36.71 20.91 -38.33
CA LYS A 392 -36.55 22.31 -37.92
C LYS A 392 -35.12 22.56 -37.46
N ALA A 393 -34.42 23.49 -38.11
CA ALA A 393 -32.98 23.66 -37.90
C ALA A 393 -32.62 24.04 -36.47
N ARG A 394 -33.38 24.96 -35.85
CA ARG A 394 -33.14 25.41 -34.47
C ARG A 394 -33.26 24.29 -33.45
N VAL A 395 -34.30 23.46 -33.57
CA VAL A 395 -34.56 22.35 -32.63
C VAL A 395 -33.55 21.23 -32.83
N GLY A 396 -33.30 20.81 -34.07
CA GLY A 396 -32.37 19.72 -34.33
C GLY A 396 -30.92 20.05 -34.02
N ALA A 397 -30.50 21.31 -34.19
CA ALA A 397 -29.17 21.75 -33.73
C ALA A 397 -29.04 21.69 -32.20
N PHE A 398 -30.05 22.16 -31.46
CA PHE A 398 -30.04 22.09 -29.99
C PHE A 398 -30.02 20.64 -29.48
N VAL A 399 -30.91 19.80 -30.00
CA VAL A 399 -30.97 18.39 -29.59
C VAL A 399 -29.70 17.64 -30.00
N GLY A 400 -29.13 17.93 -31.16
CA GLY A 400 -27.88 17.30 -31.58
C GLY A 400 -26.67 17.70 -30.74
N MET A 401 -26.60 18.95 -30.28
CA MET A 401 -25.61 19.39 -29.30
C MET A 401 -25.73 18.63 -27.97
N VAL A 402 -26.96 18.49 -27.45
CA VAL A 402 -27.22 17.74 -26.21
C VAL A 402 -26.90 16.25 -26.38
N ALA A 403 -27.26 15.65 -27.52
CA ALA A 403 -26.98 14.25 -27.80
C ALA A 403 -25.46 13.98 -27.89
N PHE A 404 -24.71 14.83 -28.57
CA PHE A 404 -23.25 14.71 -28.65
C PHE A 404 -22.59 14.83 -27.28
N PHE A 405 -23.04 15.79 -26.47
CA PHE A 405 -22.56 15.95 -25.11
C PHE A 405 -22.89 14.73 -24.22
N ALA A 406 -24.12 14.21 -24.30
CA ALA A 406 -24.55 13.04 -23.54
C ALA A 406 -23.74 11.78 -23.89
N ILE A 407 -23.50 11.52 -25.19
CA ILE A 407 -22.67 10.38 -25.64
C ILE A 407 -21.25 10.49 -25.07
N GLY A 408 -20.69 11.70 -25.05
CA GLY A 408 -19.37 11.95 -24.49
C GLY A 408 -19.28 11.70 -22.97
N LEU A 409 -20.34 11.99 -22.23
CA LEU A 409 -20.41 11.76 -20.78
C LEU A 409 -20.55 10.29 -20.39
N VAL A 410 -21.06 9.41 -21.27
CA VAL A 410 -21.18 7.97 -20.98
C VAL A 410 -19.82 7.37 -20.60
N ARG A 411 -18.73 7.80 -21.25
CA ARG A 411 -17.38 7.36 -20.90
C ARG A 411 -16.98 7.77 -19.47
N PHE A 412 -17.32 8.99 -19.07
CA PHE A 412 -17.01 9.48 -17.72
C PHE A 412 -17.77 8.67 -16.66
N PHE A 413 -19.05 8.38 -16.91
CA PHE A 413 -19.88 7.61 -15.99
C PHE A 413 -19.47 6.13 -15.87
N LEU A 414 -19.04 5.52 -16.98
CA LEU A 414 -18.54 4.14 -16.96
C LEU A 414 -17.20 4.01 -16.21
N LEU A 415 -16.29 4.99 -16.35
CA LEU A 415 -15.02 4.96 -15.63
C LEU A 415 -15.18 5.16 -14.11
N TRP A 416 -16.17 5.95 -13.69
CA TRP A 416 -16.44 6.18 -12.26
C TRP A 416 -17.11 4.99 -11.56
N HIS A 417 -17.65 4.02 -12.29
CA HIS A 417 -18.26 2.81 -11.70
C HIS A 417 -17.27 1.65 -11.51
N PHE A 418 -16.09 1.73 -12.13
CA PHE A 418 -15.03 0.70 -12.07
C PHE A 418 -13.84 1.12 -11.20
N HIS A 419 -14.01 2.18 -10.41
CA HIS A 419 -13.04 2.69 -9.44
C HIS A 419 -13.78 2.93 -8.12
#